data_AF-A0A7K8GQH1-F1
#
_entry.id   AF-A0A7K8GQH1-F1
#
_cell.length_a   1.000
_cell.length_b   1.000
_cell.length_c   1.000
_cell.angle_alpha   90.00
_cell.angle_beta   90.00
_cell.angle_gamma   90.00
#
_symmetry.space_group_name_H-M   'P 1'
#
loop_
_entity.id
_entity.type
_entity.pdbx_description
1 polymer ?
#
loop_
_entity_poly.entity_id
_entity_poly.type
_entity_poly.pdbx_seq_one_letter_code
_entity_poly.pdbx_strand_id
1 'polypeptide(L)'
;EAVVLEPAPFRHAVIPGFLAGPAFAEALRDELLGLGFRGRRNDLLSLRQSEELGASPEPHVAALRHALCEEFRVWLSAVTQIELEPTIDISCAKYEYTDVLLCHDDELEGRRIAFILYLVPPWEKIDGGTLDLYSTDEHFQPQQITKSLVPSWNTLVFFEVVCCPTSLQVSEVLSQKCRLSVSGWFHGPSVARPARHMEAPLARSPHIPYDHEILYEWINLVYLDMDSQAQIQEEFEERSEILLKDFLKKEKYQLLCEALENKEIRWSIRGPANKRLYEAAEEDSLPDTLKKFLQLLRSEALFLLLSNFTGLKLHFLAPSDEDEDAGEGQAANTTGDSSPKPEQEETEQPANGSPHQPHQAGNTPEAQDGETQNSSGTPVCAGELRRWTHGHYTLVHDSQATEFALDLLFFCGCEDWDPEYGGFTSYIAKGEDEELLTVNPEDNCLALVYRDKETMKFVKYINHRSLARLNKHPNRTGFWDFSFVYYE
;
A
#
# COMPACT_ATOMS: atom_id res chain seq x y z
N GLU A 1 -8.46 40.91 -6.56
CA GLU A 1 -8.32 40.97 -5.09
C GLU A 1 -6.90 40.58 -4.73
N ALA A 2 -6.30 41.16 -3.69
CA ALA A 2 -4.89 40.92 -3.35
C ALA A 2 -4.66 39.58 -2.60
N VAL A 3 -5.67 39.10 -1.86
CA VAL A 3 -5.66 37.83 -1.15
C VAL A 3 -7.09 37.28 -1.15
N VAL A 4 -7.25 35.98 -1.39
CA VAL A 4 -8.52 35.26 -1.27
C VAL A 4 -8.37 34.25 -0.14
N LEU A 5 -9.20 34.35 0.91
CA LEU A 5 -9.25 33.39 2.02
C LEU A 5 -10.56 32.62 1.93
N GLU A 6 -10.46 31.30 1.95
CA GLU A 6 -11.61 30.41 1.88
C GLU A 6 -11.64 29.45 3.08
N PRO A 7 -12.80 29.31 3.76
CA PRO A 7 -12.91 28.44 4.93
C PRO A 7 -13.15 26.96 4.60
N ALA A 8 -13.53 26.62 3.36
CA ALA A 8 -13.96 25.29 2.96
C ALA A 8 -13.14 24.77 1.75
N PRO A 9 -12.80 23.47 1.68
CA PRO A 9 -13.13 22.41 2.64
C PRO A 9 -12.38 22.53 3.97
N PHE A 10 -11.26 23.24 3.98
CA PHE A 10 -10.56 23.73 5.15
C PHE A 10 -10.00 25.14 4.85
N ARG A 11 -9.49 25.80 5.89
CA ARG A 11 -8.94 27.16 5.78
C ARG A 11 -7.72 27.17 4.88
N HIS A 12 -7.86 27.76 3.70
CA HIS A 12 -6.77 27.95 2.76
C HIS A 12 -6.84 29.36 2.16
N ALA A 13 -5.68 29.91 1.84
CA ALA A 13 -5.55 31.25 1.29
C ALA A 13 -4.73 31.23 0.01
N VAL A 14 -5.09 32.10 -0.93
CA VAL A 14 -4.44 32.28 -2.22
C VAL A 14 -4.02 33.73 -2.36
N ILE A 15 -2.72 33.96 -2.57
CA ILE A 15 -2.10 35.28 -2.78
C ILE A 15 -1.52 35.32 -4.20
N PRO A 16 -2.25 35.87 -5.19
CA PRO A 16 -1.70 36.11 -6.51
C PRO A 16 -0.73 37.28 -6.50
N GLY A 17 0.34 37.21 -7.28
CA GLY A 17 1.34 38.27 -7.37
C GLY A 17 2.17 38.43 -6.09
N PHE A 18 2.50 37.32 -5.43
CA PHE A 18 3.19 37.31 -4.14
C PHE A 18 4.53 38.08 -4.17
N LEU A 19 5.34 37.85 -5.20
CA LEU A 19 6.59 38.55 -5.43
C LEU A 19 6.34 39.85 -6.21
N ALA A 20 6.65 41.01 -5.61
CA ALA A 20 6.40 42.32 -6.22
C ALA A 20 7.29 42.61 -7.45
N GLY A 21 8.50 42.05 -7.49
CA GLY A 21 9.47 42.27 -8.57
C GLY A 21 9.37 41.20 -9.65
N PRO A 22 8.86 41.48 -10.87
CA PRO A 22 8.78 40.48 -11.93
C PRO A 22 10.18 39.96 -12.34
N ALA A 23 11.17 40.85 -12.38
CA ALA A 23 12.56 40.46 -12.66
C ALA A 23 13.16 39.52 -11.59
N PHE A 24 12.77 39.71 -10.33
CA PHE A 24 13.21 38.82 -9.25
C PHE A 24 12.58 37.44 -9.39
N ALA A 25 11.28 37.36 -9.71
CA ALA A 25 10.58 36.09 -9.91
C ALA A 25 11.14 35.29 -11.09
N GLU A 26 11.50 35.95 -12.19
CA GLU A 26 12.15 35.31 -13.35
C GLU A 26 13.55 34.80 -13.00
N ALA A 27 14.38 35.62 -12.33
CA ALA A 27 15.72 35.21 -11.91
C ALA A 27 15.69 34.07 -10.87
N LEU A 28 14.75 34.12 -9.93
CA LEU A 28 14.52 33.04 -8.96
C LEU A 28 14.14 31.73 -9.67
N ARG A 29 13.22 31.77 -10.65
CA ARG A 29 12.88 30.59 -11.45
C ARG A 29 14.11 30.02 -12.13
N ASP A 30 14.94 30.85 -12.74
CA ASP A 30 16.13 30.42 -13.48
C ASP A 30 17.18 29.80 -12.55
N GLU A 31 17.39 30.37 -11.36
CA GLU A 31 18.23 29.76 -10.32
C GLU A 31 17.68 28.40 -9.86
N LEU A 32 16.37 28.31 -9.58
CA LEU A 32 15.74 27.08 -9.14
C LEU A 32 15.79 25.96 -10.20
N LEU A 33 15.68 26.31 -11.48
CA LEU A 33 15.83 25.35 -12.59
C LEU A 33 17.27 24.85 -12.74
N GLY A 34 18.25 25.62 -12.26
CA GLY A 34 19.67 25.24 -12.24
C GLY A 34 20.06 24.29 -11.10
N LEU A 35 19.17 24.07 -10.12
CA LEU A 35 19.44 23.19 -8.99
C LEU A 35 19.49 21.71 -9.41
N GLY A 36 20.22 20.91 -8.62
CA GLY A 36 20.19 19.45 -8.73
C GLY A 36 18.87 18.89 -8.21
N PHE A 37 18.15 18.13 -9.05
CA PHE A 37 16.92 17.45 -8.66
C PHE A 37 17.12 15.95 -8.60
N ARG A 38 16.63 15.32 -7.53
CA ARG A 38 16.58 13.86 -7.39
C ARG A 38 15.15 13.38 -7.59
N GLY A 39 14.98 12.30 -8.34
CA GLY A 39 13.69 11.63 -8.49
C GLY A 39 13.30 10.99 -7.16
N ARG A 40 12.09 11.28 -6.69
CA ARG A 40 11.46 10.61 -5.55
C ARG A 40 10.24 9.87 -6.05
N ARG A 41 10.18 8.57 -5.76
CA ARG A 41 9.06 7.71 -6.13
C ARG A 41 8.86 6.70 -5.00
N ASN A 42 7.65 6.62 -4.48
CA ASN A 42 7.17 5.61 -3.55
C ASN A 42 5.71 5.28 -3.93
N ASP A 43 4.87 4.79 -3.03
CA ASP A 43 3.43 4.62 -3.28
C ASP A 43 2.72 5.97 -3.53
N LEU A 44 2.93 6.93 -2.62
CA LEU A 44 2.25 8.23 -2.56
C LEU A 44 2.61 9.20 -3.69
N LEU A 45 3.88 9.23 -4.11
CA LEU A 45 4.40 10.25 -5.02
C LEU A 45 5.24 9.69 -6.17
N SER A 46 5.32 10.50 -7.22
CA SER A 46 6.32 10.45 -8.29
C SER A 46 6.59 11.90 -8.67
N LEU A 47 7.75 12.44 -8.28
CA LEU A 47 8.16 13.81 -8.58
C LEU A 47 9.67 13.95 -8.51
N ARG A 48 10.19 15.11 -8.89
CA ARG A 48 11.60 15.47 -8.67
C ARG A 48 11.71 16.56 -7.62
N GLN A 49 12.59 16.39 -6.65
CA GLN A 49 12.78 17.33 -5.55
C GLN A 49 14.24 17.79 -5.48
N SER A 50 14.46 19.06 -5.18
CA SER A 50 15.79 19.57 -4.83
C SER A 50 16.19 19.10 -3.43
N GLU A 51 17.47 19.27 -3.09
CA GLU A 51 17.87 19.29 -1.69
C GLU A 51 17.22 20.48 -0.96
N GLU A 52 17.17 20.42 0.37
CA GLU A 52 16.58 21.48 1.19
C GLU A 52 17.34 22.80 0.99
N LEU A 53 16.59 23.90 0.80
CA LEU A 53 17.14 25.21 0.43
C LEU A 53 17.75 25.98 1.62
N GLY A 54 17.94 25.34 2.78
CA GLY A 54 18.37 25.97 4.02
C GLY A 54 19.72 26.70 3.95
N ALA A 55 20.66 26.19 3.17
CA ALA A 55 22.03 26.73 3.03
C ALA A 55 22.44 27.05 1.57
N SER A 56 21.46 27.21 0.66
CA SER A 56 21.72 27.46 -0.75
C SER A 56 22.58 28.74 -0.95
N PRO A 57 23.71 28.67 -1.69
CA PRO A 57 24.56 29.83 -1.95
C PRO A 57 23.95 30.84 -2.95
N GLU A 58 22.87 30.46 -3.65
CA GLU A 58 22.23 31.25 -4.69
C GLU A 58 21.52 32.48 -4.09
N PRO A 59 21.78 33.69 -4.63
CA PRO A 59 21.33 34.93 -4.02
C PRO A 59 19.81 35.13 -4.03
N HIS A 60 19.08 34.70 -5.08
CA HIS A 60 17.62 34.87 -5.11
C HIS A 60 16.92 33.84 -4.22
N VAL A 61 17.45 32.62 -4.13
CA VAL A 61 16.97 31.61 -3.18
C VAL A 61 17.19 32.07 -1.73
N ALA A 62 18.37 32.60 -1.41
CA ALA A 62 18.66 33.15 -0.09
C ALA A 62 17.76 34.34 0.26
N ALA A 63 17.50 35.23 -0.70
CA ALA A 63 16.58 36.36 -0.52
C ALA A 63 15.13 35.90 -0.29
N LEU A 64 14.65 34.90 -1.04
CA LEU A 64 13.32 34.31 -0.84
C LEU A 64 13.21 33.69 0.56
N ARG A 65 14.23 32.93 0.99
CA ARG A 65 14.27 32.33 2.32
C ARG A 65 14.18 33.39 3.40
N HIS A 66 14.99 34.45 3.30
CA HIS A 66 14.95 35.57 4.25
C HIS A 66 13.56 36.22 4.31
N ALA A 67 12.94 36.48 3.15
CA ALA A 67 11.60 37.05 3.10
C ALA A 67 10.53 36.13 3.74
N LEU A 68 10.64 34.81 3.53
CA LEU A 68 9.73 33.84 4.15
C LEU A 68 9.95 33.73 5.67
N CYS A 69 11.19 33.63 6.12
CA CYS A 69 11.58 33.48 7.53
C CYS A 69 11.31 34.72 8.38
N GLU A 70 11.62 35.91 7.87
CA GLU A 70 11.63 37.13 8.68
C GLU A 70 10.36 37.95 8.51
N GLU A 71 9.90 38.15 7.27
CA GLU A 71 8.77 39.04 7.00
C GLU A 71 7.45 38.26 6.96
N PHE A 72 7.37 37.24 6.10
CA PHE A 72 6.12 36.51 5.87
C PHE A 72 5.73 35.66 7.08
N ARG A 73 6.68 35.04 7.79
CA ARG A 73 6.40 34.31 9.04
C ARG A 73 5.78 35.22 10.10
N VAL A 74 6.33 36.42 10.33
CA VAL A 74 5.81 37.36 11.33
C VAL A 74 4.40 37.80 10.96
N TRP A 75 4.16 38.05 9.68
CA TRP A 75 2.82 38.32 9.17
C TRP A 75 1.87 37.12 9.36
N LEU A 76 2.31 35.89 9.02
CA LEU A 76 1.54 34.66 9.19
C LEU A 76 1.16 34.41 10.64
N SER A 77 2.09 34.54 11.58
CA SER A 77 1.82 34.42 13.02
C SER A 77 0.78 35.44 13.47
N ALA A 78 0.86 36.67 12.97
CA ALA A 78 -0.10 37.73 13.31
C ALA A 78 -1.51 37.48 12.73
N VAL A 79 -1.64 36.94 11.51
CA VAL A 79 -2.97 36.70 10.92
C VAL A 79 -3.61 35.39 11.39
N THR A 80 -2.80 34.36 11.66
CA THR A 80 -3.30 33.06 12.10
C THR A 80 -3.44 32.94 13.62
N GLN A 81 -2.80 33.84 14.38
CA GLN A 81 -2.71 33.77 15.84
C GLN A 81 -2.01 32.49 16.33
N ILE A 82 -1.10 31.95 15.51
CA ILE A 82 -0.27 30.78 15.83
C ILE A 82 1.16 31.27 16.07
N GLU A 83 1.79 30.80 17.15
CA GLU A 83 3.21 31.06 17.41
C GLU A 83 4.08 30.17 16.52
N LEU A 84 4.56 30.72 15.40
CA LEU A 84 5.43 29.98 14.48
C LEU A 84 6.91 30.09 14.86
N GLU A 85 7.58 28.95 14.84
CA GLU A 85 9.02 28.83 15.04
C GLU A 85 9.82 29.48 13.89
N PRO A 86 11.07 29.92 14.14
CA PRO A 86 11.95 30.40 13.07
C PRO A 86 12.33 29.32 12.05
N THR A 87 12.20 28.05 12.44
CA THR A 87 12.47 26.88 11.60
C THR A 87 11.46 26.80 10.45
N ILE A 88 11.97 26.75 9.22
CA ILE A 88 11.16 26.57 8.01
C ILE A 88 11.85 25.56 7.11
N ASP A 89 11.12 24.53 6.73
CA ASP A 89 11.56 23.57 5.73
C ASP A 89 11.17 24.12 4.37
N ILE A 90 12.12 24.30 3.46
CA ILE A 90 11.85 24.81 2.12
C ILE A 90 12.54 23.90 1.10
N SER A 91 11.76 23.43 0.14
CA SER A 91 12.27 22.64 -0.98
C SER A 91 11.68 23.11 -2.30
N CYS A 92 12.37 22.80 -3.39
CA CYS A 92 11.87 22.99 -4.73
C CYS A 92 11.37 21.66 -5.28
N ALA A 93 10.14 21.64 -5.79
CA ALA A 93 9.54 20.48 -6.42
C ALA A 93 9.27 20.76 -7.90
N LYS A 94 9.57 19.75 -8.72
CA LYS A 94 9.37 19.73 -10.16
C LYS A 94 8.50 18.52 -10.52
N TYR A 95 7.36 18.80 -11.14
CA TYR A 95 6.49 17.78 -11.71
C TYR A 95 6.54 17.89 -13.24
N GLU A 96 6.86 16.77 -13.88
CA GLU A 96 6.85 16.59 -15.33
C GLU A 96 5.70 15.66 -15.73
N TYR A 97 5.55 15.38 -17.03
CA TYR A 97 4.51 14.48 -17.53
C TYR A 97 4.48 13.15 -16.76
N THR A 98 3.31 12.76 -16.25
CA THR A 98 3.01 11.61 -15.37
C THR A 98 3.33 11.75 -13.88
N ASP A 99 4.00 12.81 -13.46
CA ASP A 99 4.28 13.04 -12.03
C ASP A 99 3.00 13.44 -11.28
N VAL A 100 2.90 12.97 -10.03
CA VAL A 100 1.71 13.07 -9.18
C VAL A 100 2.12 13.02 -7.71
N LEU A 101 1.32 13.64 -6.84
CA LEU A 101 1.39 13.47 -5.39
C LEU A 101 -0.04 13.19 -4.90
N LEU A 102 -0.31 11.97 -4.45
CA LEU A 102 -1.65 11.49 -4.13
C LEU A 102 -2.19 12.05 -2.82
N CYS A 103 -3.40 11.65 -2.43
CA CYS A 103 -4.12 12.18 -1.29
C CYS A 103 -3.36 11.97 0.03
N HIS A 104 -2.98 13.07 0.69
CA HIS A 104 -2.30 13.10 1.99
C HIS A 104 -2.74 14.34 2.79
N ASP A 105 -2.34 14.42 4.05
CA ASP A 105 -2.73 15.46 5.02
C ASP A 105 -1.58 16.38 5.47
N ASP A 106 -0.37 16.17 4.90
CA ASP A 106 0.87 16.86 5.26
C ASP A 106 1.28 16.70 6.74
N GLU A 107 0.67 15.73 7.44
CA GLU A 107 0.80 15.61 8.88
C GLU A 107 2.19 15.08 9.29
N LEU A 108 2.96 15.94 9.97
CA LEU A 108 4.22 15.58 10.63
C LEU A 108 4.36 16.45 11.88
N GLU A 109 5.03 15.91 12.91
CA GLU A 109 5.27 16.67 14.14
C GLU A 109 6.00 18.00 13.84
N GLY A 110 5.55 19.08 14.47
CA GLY A 110 6.06 20.44 14.25
C GLY A 110 5.40 21.20 13.09
N ARG A 111 4.89 20.55 12.04
CA ARG A 111 4.30 21.25 10.89
C ARG A 111 2.98 21.92 11.24
N ARG A 112 2.85 23.22 10.94
CA ARG A 112 1.63 24.00 11.25
C ARG A 112 1.00 24.71 10.08
N ILE A 113 1.80 25.25 9.16
CA ILE A 113 1.28 25.92 7.97
C ILE A 113 2.08 25.43 6.78
N ALA A 114 1.42 24.77 5.84
CA ALA A 114 2.01 24.42 4.55
C ALA A 114 1.88 25.60 3.60
N PHE A 115 2.87 25.80 2.75
CA PHE A 115 2.82 26.81 1.69
C PHE A 115 3.39 26.27 0.37
N ILE A 116 2.90 26.81 -0.73
CA ILE A 116 3.31 26.47 -2.09
C ILE A 116 3.34 27.74 -2.92
N LEU A 117 4.52 28.14 -3.38
CA LEU A 117 4.73 29.23 -4.34
C LEU A 117 4.93 28.64 -5.74
N TYR A 118 4.03 28.99 -6.66
CA TYR A 118 4.07 28.51 -8.04
C TYR A 118 4.91 29.41 -8.95
N LEU A 119 5.87 28.81 -9.66
CA LEU A 119 6.72 29.46 -10.67
C LEU A 119 6.56 28.75 -12.02
N VAL A 120 5.29 28.56 -12.42
CA VAL A 120 4.90 27.78 -13.60
C VAL A 120 4.75 28.65 -14.86
N PRO A 121 5.01 28.11 -16.06
CA PRO A 121 4.60 28.75 -17.31
C PRO A 121 3.06 28.90 -17.39
N PRO A 122 2.48 29.54 -18.43
CA PRO A 122 1.04 29.58 -18.62
C PRO A 122 0.40 28.19 -18.48
N TRP A 123 -0.47 28.04 -17.48
CA TRP A 123 -1.00 26.76 -17.03
C TRP A 123 -2.53 26.76 -17.07
N GLU A 124 -3.11 25.68 -17.56
CA GLU A 124 -4.54 25.51 -17.69
C GLU A 124 -4.99 24.22 -17.00
N LYS A 125 -6.31 24.08 -16.78
CA LYS A 125 -6.86 22.88 -16.15
C LYS A 125 -6.55 21.59 -16.93
N ILE A 126 -6.41 21.69 -18.26
CA ILE A 126 -6.07 20.55 -19.13
C ILE A 126 -4.63 20.08 -18.96
N ASP A 127 -3.74 20.92 -18.42
CA ASP A 127 -2.33 20.56 -18.22
C ASP A 127 -2.14 19.63 -16.99
N GLY A 128 -3.19 19.44 -16.18
CA GLY A 128 -3.14 18.69 -14.92
C GLY A 128 -2.40 19.45 -13.82
N GLY A 129 -1.80 18.76 -12.85
CA GLY A 129 -0.97 19.40 -11.81
C GLY A 129 -1.74 20.34 -10.87
N THR A 130 -3.06 20.19 -10.78
CA THR A 130 -3.93 20.99 -9.91
C THR A 130 -3.72 20.61 -8.45
N LEU A 131 -3.80 21.60 -7.55
CA LEU A 131 -3.89 21.34 -6.13
C LEU A 131 -5.35 21.07 -5.78
N ASP A 132 -5.69 19.81 -5.56
CA ASP A 132 -7.05 19.36 -5.27
C ASP A 132 -7.23 19.21 -3.75
N LEU A 133 -8.32 19.76 -3.23
CA LEU A 133 -8.66 19.75 -1.81
C LEU A 133 -9.91 18.90 -1.58
N TYR A 134 -9.83 17.97 -0.64
CA TYR A 134 -10.89 17.02 -0.33
C TYR A 134 -11.84 17.53 0.75
N SER A 135 -13.11 17.17 0.66
CA SER A 135 -14.00 17.15 1.82
C SER A 135 -13.72 15.93 2.69
N THR A 136 -14.05 16.03 3.98
CA THR A 136 -13.97 14.91 4.91
C THR A 136 -15.33 14.41 5.35
N ASP A 137 -15.41 13.13 5.68
CA ASP A 137 -16.59 12.51 6.30
C ASP A 137 -16.61 12.66 7.84
N GLU A 138 -17.55 11.98 8.49
CA GLU A 138 -17.72 11.96 9.96
C GLU A 138 -16.54 11.28 10.70
N HIS A 139 -15.71 10.52 9.98
CA HIS A 139 -14.53 9.84 10.48
C HIS A 139 -13.22 10.54 10.07
N PHE A 140 -13.34 11.77 9.55
CA PHE A 140 -12.24 12.58 9.05
C PHE A 140 -11.46 11.92 7.90
N GLN A 141 -12.08 11.00 7.15
CA GLN A 141 -11.50 10.43 5.94
C GLN A 141 -11.85 11.27 4.70
N PRO A 142 -10.94 11.39 3.72
CA PRO A 142 -11.19 12.14 2.50
C PRO A 142 -12.25 11.45 1.62
N GLN A 143 -13.28 12.20 1.24
CA GLN A 143 -14.42 11.69 0.48
C GLN A 143 -14.33 12.04 -1.01
N GLN A 144 -14.40 13.34 -1.34
CA GLN A 144 -14.38 13.82 -2.73
C GLN A 144 -13.68 15.16 -2.85
N ILE A 145 -13.15 15.44 -4.05
CA ILE A 145 -12.53 16.72 -4.36
C ILE A 145 -13.61 17.80 -4.44
N THR A 146 -13.51 18.83 -3.60
CA THR A 146 -14.46 19.96 -3.57
C THR A 146 -13.90 21.22 -4.20
N LYS A 147 -12.57 21.39 -4.14
CA LYS A 147 -11.84 22.54 -4.70
C LYS A 147 -10.64 22.02 -5.47
N SER A 148 -10.38 22.63 -6.63
CA SER A 148 -9.25 22.30 -7.48
C SER A 148 -8.62 23.61 -7.94
N LEU A 149 -7.42 23.90 -7.44
CA LEU A 149 -6.70 25.14 -7.68
C LEU A 149 -5.70 24.92 -8.81
N VAL A 150 -5.86 25.68 -9.89
CA VAL A 150 -4.93 25.66 -11.02
C VAL A 150 -3.70 26.50 -10.66
N PRO A 151 -2.47 25.94 -10.73
CA PRO A 151 -1.27 26.70 -10.42
C PRO A 151 -1.11 27.85 -11.44
N SER A 152 -0.64 29.00 -10.98
CA SER A 152 -0.42 30.16 -11.82
C SER A 152 0.86 30.87 -11.42
N TRP A 153 1.49 31.55 -12.38
CA TRP A 153 2.75 32.26 -12.15
C TRP A 153 2.65 33.22 -10.96
N ASN A 154 3.62 33.13 -10.04
CA ASN A 154 3.76 34.01 -8.90
C ASN A 154 2.54 34.02 -7.96
N THR A 155 1.89 32.86 -7.82
CA THR A 155 0.79 32.67 -6.87
C THR A 155 1.27 31.82 -5.71
N LEU A 156 1.05 32.32 -4.50
CA LEU A 156 1.32 31.59 -3.26
C LEU A 156 0.00 31.06 -2.68
N VAL A 157 -0.03 29.78 -2.34
CA VAL A 157 -1.12 29.14 -1.60
C VAL A 157 -0.58 28.70 -0.25
N PHE A 158 -1.33 28.92 0.81
CA PHE A 158 -1.01 28.38 2.13
C PHE A 158 -2.26 27.92 2.87
N PHE A 159 -2.10 26.94 3.75
CA PHE A 159 -3.19 26.37 4.54
C PHE A 159 -2.66 25.82 5.86
N GLU A 160 -3.55 25.75 6.84
CA GLU A 160 -3.22 25.19 8.15
C GLU A 160 -3.14 23.66 8.08
N VAL A 161 -2.06 23.10 8.61
CA VAL A 161 -1.88 21.66 8.80
C VAL A 161 -2.54 21.30 10.13
N VAL A 162 -3.77 20.80 10.04
CA VAL A 162 -4.51 20.24 11.17
C VAL A 162 -4.76 18.79 10.81
N CYS A 163 -4.42 17.83 11.70
CA CYS A 163 -4.52 16.38 11.46
C CYS A 163 -5.88 15.96 10.84
N CYS A 164 -6.93 16.75 11.09
CA CYS A 164 -8.21 16.68 10.40
C CYS A 164 -8.76 18.12 10.25
N PRO A 165 -9.37 18.53 9.12
CA PRO A 165 -9.74 17.78 7.91
C PRO A 165 -8.85 18.07 6.68
N THR A 166 -7.58 18.42 6.88
CA THR A 166 -6.71 18.83 5.77
C THR A 166 -6.33 17.60 4.93
N SER A 167 -6.96 17.40 3.78
CA SER A 167 -6.56 16.37 2.81
C SER A 167 -6.47 16.97 1.42
N LEU A 168 -5.36 16.70 0.73
CA LEU A 168 -5.04 17.29 -0.55
C LEU A 168 -4.23 16.35 -1.43
N GLN A 169 -4.23 16.63 -2.72
CA GLN A 169 -3.32 16.00 -3.68
C GLN A 169 -2.84 17.01 -4.71
N VAL A 170 -1.74 16.70 -5.39
CA VAL A 170 -1.37 17.32 -6.67
C VAL A 170 -1.75 16.33 -7.75
N SER A 171 -2.78 16.67 -8.55
CA SER A 171 -3.22 15.83 -9.66
C SER A 171 -2.09 15.61 -10.66
N GLU A 172 -2.18 14.51 -11.40
CA GLU A 172 -1.18 14.16 -12.40
C GLU A 172 -0.94 15.28 -13.41
N VAL A 173 0.32 15.54 -13.75
CA VAL A 173 0.67 16.46 -14.85
C VAL A 173 0.50 15.76 -16.19
N LEU A 174 -0.41 16.28 -17.01
CA LEU A 174 -0.79 15.71 -18.31
C LEU A 174 -0.07 16.39 -19.49
N SER A 175 0.54 17.56 -19.25
CA SER A 175 1.29 18.30 -20.26
C SER A 175 2.78 17.97 -20.26
N GLN A 176 3.49 18.34 -21.35
CA GLN A 176 4.95 18.30 -21.41
C GLN A 176 5.61 19.53 -20.74
N LYS A 177 4.80 20.40 -20.11
CA LYS A 177 5.30 21.57 -19.39
C LYS A 177 5.87 21.14 -18.04
N CYS A 178 6.73 21.98 -17.49
CA CYS A 178 7.31 21.79 -16.16
C CYS A 178 6.51 22.56 -15.12
N ARG A 179 5.90 21.85 -14.16
CA ARG A 179 5.28 22.48 -12.98
C ARG A 179 6.35 22.64 -11.90
N LEU A 180 6.90 23.85 -11.81
CA LEU A 180 7.88 24.23 -10.80
C LEU A 180 7.18 24.93 -9.63
N SER A 181 7.49 24.49 -8.40
CA SER A 181 7.01 25.13 -7.18
C SER A 181 8.04 25.10 -6.08
N VAL A 182 8.08 26.16 -5.27
CA VAL A 182 8.75 26.16 -3.97
C VAL A 182 7.70 25.84 -2.91
N SER A 183 7.90 24.77 -2.15
CA SER A 183 6.95 24.34 -1.13
C SER A 183 7.67 24.03 0.18
N GLY A 184 6.92 24.15 1.28
CA GLY A 184 7.49 24.00 2.60
C GLY A 184 6.48 24.12 3.72
N TRP A 185 7.00 24.07 4.94
CA TRP A 185 6.20 24.16 6.15
C TRP A 185 6.80 25.16 7.14
N PHE A 186 5.94 25.99 7.72
CA PHE A 186 6.25 26.74 8.93
C PHE A 186 5.97 25.85 10.14
N HIS A 187 6.95 25.75 11.03
CA HIS A 187 6.86 24.94 12.23
C HIS A 187 6.23 25.70 13.39
N GLY A 188 5.67 24.98 14.37
CA GLY A 188 5.07 25.54 15.57
C GLY A 188 4.58 24.45 16.53
N PRO A 189 3.80 24.81 17.57
CA PRO A 189 3.36 23.88 18.60
C PRO A 189 2.60 22.69 18.04
N SER A 190 3.02 21.47 18.39
CA SER A 190 2.40 20.22 17.96
C SER A 190 0.91 20.16 18.31
N VAL A 191 0.10 19.67 17.36
CA VAL A 191 -1.34 19.45 17.54
C VAL A 191 -1.57 17.97 17.86
N ALA A 192 -2.42 17.67 18.83
CA ALA A 192 -2.72 16.30 19.20
C ALA A 192 -3.50 15.58 18.08
N ARG A 193 -2.99 14.41 17.68
CA ARG A 193 -3.64 13.56 16.68
C ARG A 193 -4.88 12.89 17.25
N PRO A 194 -6.05 12.96 16.60
CA PRO A 194 -7.22 12.18 16.99
C PRO A 194 -6.96 10.68 16.78
N ALA A 195 -7.69 9.83 17.51
CA ALA A 195 -7.60 8.40 17.31
C ALA A 195 -7.96 8.05 15.86
N ARG A 196 -7.11 7.26 15.20
CA ARG A 196 -7.33 6.89 13.80
C ARG A 196 -8.54 5.98 13.67
N HIS A 197 -9.32 6.21 12.62
CA HIS A 197 -10.41 5.32 12.25
C HIS A 197 -9.85 4.00 11.70
N MET A 198 -10.24 2.89 12.32
CA MET A 198 -9.95 1.54 11.83
C MET A 198 -11.12 1.07 10.97
N GLU A 199 -10.85 0.78 9.71
CA GLU A 199 -11.85 0.22 8.80
C GLU A 199 -12.14 -1.24 9.13
N ALA A 200 -13.38 -1.67 8.86
CA ALA A 200 -13.72 -3.08 8.93
C ALA A 200 -12.90 -3.85 7.87
N PRO A 201 -12.18 -4.92 8.25
CA PRO A 201 -11.51 -5.78 7.29
C PRO A 201 -12.50 -6.39 6.29
N LEU A 202 -12.00 -6.80 5.13
CA LEU A 202 -12.78 -7.63 4.21
C LEU A 202 -13.25 -8.90 4.93
N ALA A 203 -14.49 -9.31 4.65
CA ALA A 203 -15.05 -10.51 5.23
C ALA A 203 -14.22 -11.73 4.80
N ARG A 204 -13.72 -12.47 5.79
CA ARG A 204 -13.00 -13.72 5.58
C ARG A 204 -13.99 -14.89 5.58
N SER A 205 -13.79 -15.86 4.71
CA SER A 205 -14.60 -17.08 4.63
C SER A 205 -13.72 -18.32 4.55
N PRO A 206 -14.11 -19.45 5.16
CA PRO A 206 -13.42 -20.72 4.95
C PRO A 206 -13.60 -21.21 3.51
N HIS A 207 -12.89 -22.27 3.15
CA HIS A 207 -13.05 -22.91 1.86
C HIS A 207 -14.48 -23.44 1.63
N ILE A 208 -14.89 -23.48 0.37
CA ILE A 208 -16.15 -24.06 -0.08
C ILE A 208 -15.89 -25.53 -0.44
N PRO A 209 -16.58 -26.50 0.18
CA PRO A 209 -16.46 -27.90 -0.20
C PRO A 209 -16.83 -28.07 -1.67
N TYR A 210 -15.89 -28.56 -2.47
CA TYR A 210 -16.10 -28.76 -3.89
C TYR A 210 -15.22 -29.91 -4.39
N ASP A 211 -15.70 -30.63 -5.39
CA ASP A 211 -14.98 -31.77 -5.95
C ASP A 211 -13.68 -31.34 -6.65
N HIS A 212 -12.60 -32.11 -6.46
CA HIS A 212 -11.28 -31.88 -7.05
C HIS A 212 -11.30 -31.77 -8.59
N GLU A 213 -12.37 -32.24 -9.24
CA GLU A 213 -12.62 -32.10 -10.68
C GLU A 213 -12.55 -30.64 -11.18
N ILE A 214 -12.86 -29.64 -10.34
CA ILE A 214 -12.78 -28.23 -10.72
C ILE A 214 -11.36 -27.80 -11.11
N LEU A 215 -10.34 -28.37 -10.47
CA LEU A 215 -8.95 -28.07 -10.81
C LEU A 215 -8.62 -28.55 -12.22
N TYR A 216 -9.03 -29.77 -12.56
CA TYR A 216 -8.83 -30.34 -13.90
C TYR A 216 -9.63 -29.62 -14.98
N GLU A 217 -10.72 -28.94 -14.64
CA GLU A 217 -11.47 -28.13 -15.60
C GLU A 217 -10.75 -26.82 -15.96
N TRP A 218 -10.11 -26.17 -14.97
CA TRP A 218 -9.60 -24.80 -15.09
C TRP A 218 -8.08 -24.68 -15.22
N ILE A 219 -7.35 -25.43 -14.42
CA ILE A 219 -5.91 -25.27 -14.22
C ILE A 219 -5.13 -26.06 -15.29
N ASN A 220 -4.00 -25.50 -15.71
CA ASN A 220 -3.06 -26.18 -16.61
C ASN A 220 -2.50 -27.44 -15.93
N LEU A 221 -2.50 -28.57 -16.66
CA LEU A 221 -2.16 -29.88 -16.10
C LEU A 221 -0.73 -29.97 -15.55
N VAL A 222 0.18 -29.12 -16.04
CA VAL A 222 1.56 -29.03 -15.51
C VAL A 222 1.56 -28.68 -14.02
N TYR A 223 0.62 -27.85 -13.57
CA TYR A 223 0.53 -27.44 -12.17
C TYR A 223 -0.22 -28.43 -11.28
N LEU A 224 -0.84 -29.45 -11.87
CA LEU A 224 -1.51 -30.54 -11.14
C LEU A 224 -0.61 -31.78 -11.00
N ASP A 225 0.56 -31.76 -11.62
CA ASP A 225 1.57 -32.80 -11.51
C ASP A 225 2.35 -32.66 -10.19
N MET A 226 2.55 -33.77 -9.50
CA MET A 226 3.16 -33.78 -8.16
C MET A 226 4.65 -33.40 -8.19
N ASP A 227 5.39 -33.84 -9.22
CA ASP A 227 6.82 -33.51 -9.34
C ASP A 227 7.00 -32.00 -9.60
N SER A 228 6.09 -31.43 -10.39
CA SER A 228 6.04 -29.99 -10.66
C SER A 228 5.65 -29.20 -9.40
N GLN A 229 4.70 -29.69 -8.60
CA GLN A 229 4.32 -29.09 -7.31
C GLN A 229 5.50 -29.04 -6.34
N ALA A 230 6.25 -30.13 -6.21
CA ALA A 230 7.42 -30.18 -5.35
C ALA A 230 8.51 -29.15 -5.74
N GLN A 231 8.76 -28.98 -7.05
CA GLN A 231 9.70 -27.96 -7.54
C GLN A 231 9.20 -26.53 -7.26
N ILE A 232 7.90 -26.30 -7.42
CA ILE A 232 7.26 -25.01 -7.10
C ILE A 232 7.41 -24.71 -5.61
N GLN A 233 7.17 -25.70 -4.75
CA GLN A 233 7.32 -25.56 -3.31
C GLN A 233 8.76 -25.22 -2.91
N GLU A 234 9.75 -25.92 -3.47
CA GLU A 234 11.17 -25.64 -3.21
C GLU A 234 11.55 -24.20 -3.59
N GLU A 235 11.15 -23.72 -4.78
CA GLU A 235 11.40 -22.34 -5.19
C GLU A 235 10.66 -21.33 -4.30
N PHE A 236 9.42 -21.65 -3.90
CA PHE A 236 8.62 -20.79 -3.03
C PHE A 236 9.20 -20.69 -1.62
N GLU A 237 9.70 -21.78 -1.05
CA GLU A 237 10.34 -21.77 0.28
C GLU A 237 11.63 -20.94 0.28
N GLU A 238 12.40 -20.95 -0.81
CA GLU A 238 13.61 -20.13 -0.93
C GLU A 238 13.30 -18.63 -1.03
N ARG A 239 12.27 -18.26 -1.81
CA ARG A 239 12.04 -16.85 -2.20
C ARG A 239 10.82 -16.21 -1.55
N SER A 240 9.94 -17.00 -0.95
CA SER A 240 8.60 -16.61 -0.46
C SER A 240 7.70 -15.96 -1.53
N GLU A 241 8.03 -16.18 -2.80
CA GLU A 241 7.29 -15.68 -3.95
C GLU A 241 7.48 -16.60 -5.16
N ILE A 242 6.46 -16.70 -6.01
CA ILE A 242 6.57 -17.37 -7.31
C ILE A 242 5.57 -16.80 -8.31
N LEU A 243 5.94 -16.84 -9.60
CA LEU A 243 5.08 -16.45 -10.72
C LEU A 243 4.83 -17.63 -11.67
N LEU A 244 3.61 -18.15 -11.67
CA LEU A 244 3.19 -19.28 -12.51
C LEU A 244 2.54 -18.77 -13.80
N LYS A 245 3.22 -18.96 -14.94
CA LYS A 245 2.75 -18.53 -16.27
C LYS A 245 1.82 -19.54 -16.91
N ASP A 246 0.89 -19.07 -17.73
CA ASP A 246 -0.11 -19.95 -18.36
C ASP A 246 -0.86 -20.83 -17.33
N PHE A 247 -1.24 -20.22 -16.19
CA PHE A 247 -1.82 -20.94 -15.04
C PHE A 247 -3.17 -21.59 -15.39
N LEU A 248 -4.04 -20.87 -16.10
CA LEU A 248 -5.28 -21.44 -16.62
C LEU A 248 -5.07 -22.05 -18.00
N LYS A 249 -5.90 -23.05 -18.30
CA LYS A 249 -6.04 -23.57 -19.67
C LYS A 249 -6.45 -22.42 -20.60
N LYS A 250 -5.84 -22.38 -21.78
CA LYS A 250 -5.99 -21.26 -22.73
C LYS A 250 -7.45 -21.01 -23.12
N GLU A 251 -8.25 -22.07 -23.27
CA GLU A 251 -9.67 -21.97 -23.59
C GLU A 251 -10.46 -21.32 -22.45
N LYS A 252 -10.12 -21.65 -21.20
CA LYS A 252 -10.78 -21.09 -20.01
C LYS A 252 -10.38 -19.64 -19.77
N TYR A 253 -9.10 -19.31 -19.97
CA TYR A 253 -8.61 -17.93 -19.90
C TYR A 253 -9.32 -17.02 -20.91
N GLN A 254 -9.48 -17.49 -22.16
CA GLN A 254 -10.21 -16.73 -23.20
C GLN A 254 -11.66 -16.46 -22.80
N LEU A 255 -12.38 -17.48 -22.32
CA LEU A 255 -13.75 -17.33 -21.83
C LEU A 255 -13.85 -16.38 -20.64
N LEU A 256 -12.84 -16.37 -19.77
CA LEU A 256 -12.76 -15.47 -18.62
C LEU A 256 -12.60 -14.01 -19.07
N CYS A 257 -11.67 -13.75 -20.00
CA CYS A 257 -11.45 -12.43 -20.58
C CYS A 257 -12.68 -11.91 -21.33
N GLU A 258 -13.36 -12.75 -22.11
CA GLU A 258 -14.62 -12.38 -22.78
C GLU A 258 -15.72 -12.00 -21.77
N ALA A 259 -15.81 -12.73 -20.65
CA ALA A 259 -16.77 -12.45 -19.60
C ALA A 259 -16.47 -11.14 -18.85
N LEU A 260 -15.19 -10.77 -18.67
CA LEU A 260 -14.76 -9.52 -18.04
C LEU A 260 -15.10 -8.28 -18.88
N GLU A 261 -15.19 -8.43 -20.20
CA GLU A 261 -15.61 -7.36 -21.12
C GLU A 261 -17.13 -7.13 -21.12
N ASN A 262 -17.90 -7.92 -20.35
CA ASN A 262 -19.35 -7.76 -20.24
C ASN A 262 -19.72 -6.45 -19.51
N LYS A 263 -20.55 -5.64 -20.17
CA LYS A 263 -21.04 -4.34 -19.67
C LYS A 263 -22.08 -4.45 -18.55
N GLU A 264 -22.61 -5.64 -18.30
CA GLU A 264 -23.59 -5.89 -17.24
C GLU A 264 -22.96 -5.96 -15.84
N ILE A 265 -21.63 -6.13 -15.76
CA ILE A 265 -20.91 -6.15 -14.47
C ILE A 265 -21.03 -4.78 -13.82
N ARG A 266 -21.51 -4.76 -12.58
CA ARG A 266 -21.56 -3.56 -11.75
C ARG A 266 -20.25 -3.38 -11.01
N TRP A 267 -19.63 -2.23 -11.25
CA TRP A 267 -18.36 -1.83 -10.63
C TRP A 267 -18.63 -0.75 -9.59
N SER A 268 -18.04 -0.90 -8.43
CA SER A 268 -18.12 0.06 -7.32
C SER A 268 -16.73 0.61 -7.02
N ILE A 269 -16.62 1.94 -6.85
CA ILE A 269 -15.35 2.57 -6.50
C ILE A 269 -15.05 2.29 -5.02
N ARG A 270 -13.85 1.77 -4.75
CA ARG A 270 -13.29 1.57 -3.41
C ARG A 270 -12.48 2.79 -3.01
N GLY A 271 -12.82 3.37 -1.86
CA GLY A 271 -12.07 4.44 -1.18
C GLY A 271 -11.66 4.01 0.24
N PRO A 272 -11.29 4.97 1.11
CA PRO A 272 -11.10 6.40 0.86
C PRO A 272 -9.81 6.73 0.10
N ALA A 273 -9.72 7.94 -0.48
CA ALA A 273 -8.64 8.32 -1.40
C ALA A 273 -7.22 8.32 -0.79
N ASN A 274 -7.08 8.53 0.52
CA ASN A 274 -5.80 8.40 1.23
C ASN A 274 -5.35 6.94 1.43
N LYS A 275 -6.12 5.96 0.98
CA LYS A 275 -5.81 4.52 1.12
C LYS A 275 -5.87 3.78 -0.20
N ARG A 276 -6.91 4.03 -0.99
CA ARG A 276 -7.14 3.32 -2.24
C ARG A 276 -8.09 4.08 -3.16
N LEU A 277 -7.91 3.88 -4.45
CA LEU A 277 -8.85 4.27 -5.48
C LEU A 277 -8.78 3.23 -6.60
N TYR A 278 -9.74 2.32 -6.63
CA TYR A 278 -9.91 1.35 -7.72
C TYR A 278 -11.37 0.90 -7.76
N GLU A 279 -11.71 0.05 -8.73
CA GLU A 279 -13.05 -0.48 -8.87
C GLU A 279 -13.09 -1.96 -8.49
N ALA A 280 -14.07 -2.34 -7.66
CA ALA A 280 -14.34 -3.72 -7.30
C ALA A 280 -15.71 -4.14 -7.86
N ALA A 281 -15.79 -5.36 -8.38
CA ALA A 281 -17.04 -5.88 -8.93
C ALA A 281 -18.02 -6.33 -7.82
N GLU A 282 -19.31 -6.05 -8.00
CA GLU A 282 -20.37 -6.61 -7.16
C GLU A 282 -20.62 -8.08 -7.55
N GLU A 283 -20.39 -9.01 -6.62
CA GLU A 283 -20.47 -10.47 -6.89
C GLU A 283 -21.82 -10.91 -7.47
N ASP A 284 -22.92 -10.30 -7.03
CA ASP A 284 -24.28 -10.62 -7.51
C ASP A 284 -24.44 -10.36 -9.01
N SER A 285 -23.76 -9.33 -9.53
CA SER A 285 -23.84 -8.91 -10.94
C SER A 285 -22.97 -9.73 -11.90
N LEU A 286 -22.13 -10.62 -11.36
CA LEU A 286 -21.15 -11.33 -12.18
C LEU A 286 -21.80 -12.40 -13.08
N PRO A 287 -21.33 -12.53 -14.34
CA PRO A 287 -21.66 -13.66 -15.20
C PRO A 287 -21.25 -15.01 -14.58
N ASP A 288 -21.93 -16.08 -14.98
CA ASP A 288 -21.69 -17.43 -14.44
C ASP A 288 -20.24 -17.89 -14.58
N THR A 289 -19.56 -17.54 -15.67
CA THR A 289 -18.14 -17.85 -15.88
C THR A 289 -17.25 -17.24 -14.80
N LEU A 290 -17.47 -15.97 -14.45
CA LEU A 290 -16.70 -15.28 -13.41
C LEU A 290 -17.06 -15.82 -12.02
N LYS A 291 -18.33 -16.12 -11.76
CA LYS A 291 -18.78 -16.74 -10.50
C LYS A 291 -18.14 -18.11 -10.28
N LYS A 292 -18.06 -18.95 -11.32
CA LYS A 292 -17.37 -20.25 -11.26
C LYS A 292 -15.87 -20.10 -11.00
N PHE A 293 -15.23 -19.08 -11.59
CA PHE A 293 -13.82 -18.83 -11.32
C PHE A 293 -13.57 -18.32 -9.89
N LEU A 294 -14.44 -17.43 -9.36
CA LEU A 294 -14.40 -17.05 -7.95
C LEU A 294 -14.65 -18.25 -7.02
N GLN A 295 -15.52 -19.18 -7.42
CA GLN A 295 -15.74 -20.42 -6.69
C GLN A 295 -14.50 -21.31 -6.69
N LEU A 296 -13.77 -21.41 -7.80
CA LEU A 296 -12.46 -22.08 -7.85
C LEU A 296 -11.49 -21.43 -6.85
N LEU A 297 -11.37 -20.10 -6.85
CA LEU A 297 -10.51 -19.36 -5.92
C LEU A 297 -10.91 -19.53 -4.45
N ARG A 298 -12.15 -19.94 -4.16
CA ARG A 298 -12.65 -20.23 -2.80
C ARG A 298 -12.79 -21.72 -2.51
N SER A 299 -12.42 -22.60 -3.44
CA SER A 299 -12.68 -24.04 -3.34
C SER A 299 -11.71 -24.74 -2.40
N GLU A 300 -12.19 -25.77 -1.69
CA GLU A 300 -11.36 -26.67 -0.86
C GLU A 300 -10.17 -27.23 -1.65
N ALA A 301 -10.41 -27.62 -2.91
CA ALA A 301 -9.39 -28.15 -3.80
C ALA A 301 -8.25 -27.15 -4.07
N LEU A 302 -8.56 -25.85 -4.23
CA LEU A 302 -7.52 -24.85 -4.43
C LEU A 302 -6.75 -24.55 -3.13
N PHE A 303 -7.41 -24.53 -1.97
CA PHE A 303 -6.72 -24.38 -0.69
C PHE A 303 -5.65 -25.48 -0.51
N LEU A 304 -6.00 -26.73 -0.83
CA LEU A 304 -5.04 -27.83 -0.81
C LEU A 304 -3.94 -27.67 -1.87
N LEU A 305 -4.27 -27.22 -3.09
CA LEU A 305 -3.26 -26.98 -4.12
C LEU A 305 -2.28 -25.88 -3.72
N LEU A 306 -2.76 -24.80 -3.10
CA LEU A 306 -1.90 -23.73 -2.59
C LEU A 306 -1.01 -24.22 -1.45
N SER A 307 -1.54 -25.06 -0.54
CA SER A 307 -0.71 -25.75 0.46
C SER A 307 0.45 -26.52 -0.18
N ASN A 308 0.18 -27.26 -1.26
CA ASN A 308 1.23 -28.00 -1.97
C ASN A 308 2.24 -27.09 -2.69
N PHE A 309 1.86 -25.88 -3.09
CA PHE A 309 2.78 -24.94 -3.74
C PHE A 309 3.64 -24.16 -2.75
N THR A 310 3.19 -23.99 -1.50
CA THR A 310 3.81 -23.04 -0.58
C THR A 310 4.28 -23.64 0.73
N GLY A 311 3.97 -24.91 1.00
CA GLY A 311 4.23 -25.54 2.30
C GLY A 311 3.34 -25.03 3.45
N LEU A 312 2.42 -24.10 3.17
CA LEU A 312 1.55 -23.50 4.20
C LEU A 312 0.37 -24.42 4.51
N LYS A 313 -0.08 -24.45 5.76
CA LYS A 313 -1.19 -25.28 6.24
C LYS A 313 -2.56 -24.61 5.98
N LEU A 314 -2.86 -24.35 4.72
CA LEU A 314 -4.16 -23.84 4.26
C LEU A 314 -5.25 -24.93 4.18
N HIS A 315 -4.89 -26.20 4.36
CA HIS A 315 -5.84 -27.31 4.35
C HIS A 315 -5.49 -28.37 5.40
N PHE A 316 -6.49 -29.04 5.95
CA PHE A 316 -6.29 -30.05 7.01
C PHE A 316 -5.62 -31.35 6.51
N LEU A 317 -5.59 -31.58 5.20
CA LEU A 317 -4.86 -32.69 4.56
C LEU A 317 -3.44 -32.30 4.12
N ALA A 318 -3.05 -31.03 4.26
CA ALA A 318 -1.70 -30.61 3.94
C ALA A 318 -0.72 -31.25 4.96
N PRO A 319 0.50 -31.63 4.54
CA PRO A 319 1.53 -32.09 5.46
C PRO A 319 1.75 -31.06 6.57
N SER A 320 2.04 -31.52 7.78
CA SER A 320 2.55 -30.64 8.83
C SER A 320 4.00 -30.96 9.14
N ASP A 321 4.78 -29.94 9.52
CA ASP A 321 6.18 -30.12 9.94
C ASP A 321 6.34 -31.14 11.09
N GLU A 322 5.27 -31.38 11.86
CA GLU A 322 5.23 -32.41 12.92
C GLU A 322 5.15 -33.85 12.38
N ASP A 323 4.74 -34.06 11.12
CA ASP A 323 4.62 -35.38 10.51
C ASP A 323 5.95 -35.91 9.93
N GLU A 324 6.94 -35.04 9.68
CA GLU A 324 8.26 -35.45 9.18
C GLU A 324 9.17 -36.00 10.29
N ASP A 325 9.10 -35.46 11.51
CA ASP A 325 9.89 -35.92 12.67
C ASP A 325 9.42 -37.28 13.23
N ALA A 326 8.24 -37.75 12.84
CA ALA A 326 7.72 -39.08 13.24
C ALA A 326 8.21 -40.22 12.32
N GLY A 327 8.85 -39.90 11.18
CA GLY A 327 9.22 -40.86 10.13
C GLY A 327 10.60 -41.50 10.24
N GLU A 328 11.55 -40.89 10.97
CA GLU A 328 12.92 -41.40 11.12
C GLU A 328 13.12 -42.15 12.45
N GLY A 329 12.37 -43.24 12.67
CA GLY A 329 12.45 -43.98 13.94
C GLY A 329 12.26 -45.50 13.88
N GLN A 330 12.01 -46.11 12.72
CA GLN A 330 11.81 -47.56 12.66
C GLN A 330 12.40 -48.22 11.40
N ALA A 331 13.69 -48.55 11.46
CA ALA A 331 14.22 -49.68 10.71
C ALA A 331 15.41 -50.34 11.43
N ALA A 332 15.26 -51.65 11.64
CA ALA A 332 16.27 -52.66 11.98
C ALA A 332 16.85 -52.70 13.41
N ASN A 333 16.35 -53.65 14.21
CA ASN A 333 17.16 -54.84 14.56
C ASN A 333 16.34 -55.91 15.31
N THR A 334 16.06 -57.01 14.62
CA THR A 334 15.75 -58.32 15.22
C THR A 334 17.05 -59.09 15.48
N THR A 335 17.35 -59.40 16.73
CA THR A 335 17.95 -60.68 17.20
C THR A 335 17.86 -60.73 18.72
N GLY A 336 17.26 -61.79 19.26
CA GLY A 336 16.94 -61.91 20.68
C GLY A 336 18.03 -62.52 21.55
N ASP A 337 17.88 -62.39 22.86
CA ASP A 337 18.13 -63.47 23.83
C ASP A 337 17.46 -63.19 25.20
N SER A 338 16.72 -64.20 25.68
CA SER A 338 16.46 -64.67 27.05
C SER A 338 16.27 -63.73 28.28
N SER A 339 15.02 -63.69 28.79
CA SER A 339 14.44 -63.74 30.18
C SER A 339 15.32 -63.60 31.46
N PRO A 340 14.74 -63.39 32.68
CA PRO A 340 13.55 -62.63 33.12
C PRO A 340 13.77 -61.74 34.40
N LYS A 341 12.71 -61.02 34.81
CA LYS A 341 12.50 -60.21 36.05
C LYS A 341 13.03 -60.82 37.37
N PRO A 342 13.23 -59.98 38.41
CA PRO A 342 12.27 -59.98 39.52
C PRO A 342 11.83 -58.59 40.03
N GLU A 343 10.81 -58.64 40.88
CA GLU A 343 10.00 -57.59 41.49
C GLU A 343 10.60 -57.00 42.79
N GLN A 344 9.85 -56.05 43.38
CA GLN A 344 9.88 -55.54 44.77
C GLN A 344 10.93 -54.44 45.06
N GLU A 345 10.67 -53.39 45.84
CA GLU A 345 9.64 -53.12 46.85
C GLU A 345 9.62 -51.61 47.18
N GLU A 346 8.54 -51.18 47.83
CA GLU A 346 8.22 -49.84 48.31
C GLU A 346 9.09 -49.36 49.50
N THR A 347 8.69 -48.18 50.03
CA THR A 347 9.00 -47.55 51.33
C THR A 347 10.19 -46.57 51.32
N GLU A 348 10.17 -45.40 51.95
CA GLU A 348 9.19 -44.65 52.74
C GLU A 348 9.79 -43.24 52.97
N GLN A 349 8.96 -42.19 53.09
CA GLN A 349 9.36 -40.92 53.70
C GLN A 349 9.56 -41.11 55.23
N PRO A 350 10.21 -40.19 55.97
CA PRO A 350 9.39 -39.14 56.59
C PRO A 350 10.08 -37.76 56.76
N ALA A 351 9.19 -36.79 56.93
CA ALA A 351 9.42 -35.38 57.22
C ALA A 351 9.98 -35.11 58.63
N ASN A 352 10.54 -33.90 58.82
CA ASN A 352 10.50 -33.23 60.12
C ASN A 352 10.42 -31.71 59.95
N GLY A 353 9.44 -31.08 60.62
CA GLY A 353 9.09 -29.67 60.49
C GLY A 353 9.64 -28.75 61.58
N SER A 354 9.93 -27.50 61.16
CA SER A 354 9.45 -26.21 61.73
C SER A 354 9.92 -25.75 63.13
N PRO A 355 9.73 -24.46 63.53
CA PRO A 355 9.57 -23.18 62.79
C PRO A 355 10.43 -22.03 63.39
N HIS A 356 10.48 -20.83 62.77
CA HIS A 356 10.45 -19.50 63.45
C HIS A 356 10.44 -18.33 62.42
N GLN A 357 9.48 -17.42 62.59
CA GLN A 357 9.25 -16.11 61.91
C GLN A 357 10.04 -14.97 62.60
N PRO A 358 9.95 -13.69 62.16
CA PRO A 358 9.86 -13.08 60.81
C PRO A 358 10.88 -11.91 60.65
N HIS A 359 11.10 -11.35 59.45
CA HIS A 359 11.30 -9.90 59.21
C HIS A 359 11.41 -9.57 57.69
N GLN A 360 11.07 -8.32 57.38
CA GLN A 360 10.70 -7.69 56.10
C GLN A 360 11.81 -7.61 55.02
N ALA A 361 11.44 -7.64 53.74
CA ALA A 361 11.36 -6.48 52.82
C ALA A 361 11.56 -6.86 51.33
N GLY A 362 10.64 -6.41 50.47
CA GLY A 362 10.83 -5.98 49.08
C GLY A 362 11.38 -6.96 48.03
N ASN A 363 10.53 -7.45 47.11
CA ASN A 363 10.62 -7.18 45.66
C ASN A 363 9.62 -8.02 44.85
N THR A 364 9.08 -7.35 43.83
CA THR A 364 8.50 -7.77 42.55
C THR A 364 8.44 -9.27 42.23
N PRO A 365 7.29 -9.85 41.83
CA PRO A 365 7.25 -11.12 41.14
C PRO A 365 7.28 -10.92 39.62
N GLU A 366 8.35 -11.44 39.03
CA GLU A 366 8.48 -11.82 37.62
C GLU A 366 7.29 -12.71 37.22
N ALA A 367 6.62 -12.35 36.13
CA ALA A 367 5.59 -13.17 35.53
C ALA A 367 6.26 -14.30 34.74
N GLN A 368 5.86 -15.53 35.08
CA GLN A 368 6.28 -16.76 34.44
C GLN A 368 5.92 -16.76 32.95
N ASP A 369 6.91 -17.10 32.13
CA ASP A 369 6.74 -17.49 30.73
C ASP A 369 5.71 -18.63 30.63
N GLY A 370 4.52 -18.27 30.17
CA GLY A 370 3.50 -19.22 29.76
C GLY A 370 3.68 -19.52 28.28
N GLU A 371 4.04 -20.77 27.99
CA GLU A 371 4.06 -21.39 26.66
C GLU A 371 2.82 -20.98 25.85
N THR A 372 3.05 -20.29 24.73
CA THR A 372 2.05 -20.00 23.72
C THR A 372 1.57 -21.31 23.09
N GLN A 373 0.41 -21.78 23.51
CA GLN A 373 -0.37 -22.77 22.77
C GLN A 373 -0.74 -22.19 21.39
N ASN A 374 -0.18 -22.75 20.32
CA ASN A 374 -0.60 -22.49 18.94
C ASN A 374 -2.07 -22.89 18.78
N SER A 375 -2.97 -21.91 18.76
CA SER A 375 -4.34 -22.13 18.31
C SER A 375 -4.34 -22.28 16.79
N SER A 376 -4.36 -23.51 16.27
CA SER A 376 -4.53 -23.78 14.83
C SER A 376 -5.87 -23.19 14.37
N GLY A 377 -5.83 -22.09 13.63
CA GLY A 377 -6.99 -21.47 13.01
C GLY A 377 -7.64 -22.41 12.00
N THR A 378 -8.90 -22.15 11.65
CA THR A 378 -9.46 -22.71 10.41
C THR A 378 -8.98 -21.84 9.27
N PRO A 379 -8.36 -22.39 8.22
CA PRO A 379 -7.90 -21.60 7.09
C PRO A 379 -9.03 -20.83 6.43
N VAL A 380 -8.78 -19.56 6.12
CA VAL A 380 -9.76 -18.65 5.51
C VAL A 380 -9.15 -17.87 4.37
N CYS A 381 -10.00 -17.36 3.47
CA CYS A 381 -9.59 -16.40 2.45
C CYS A 381 -10.53 -15.19 2.40
N ALA A 382 -10.00 -14.10 1.84
CA ALA A 382 -10.78 -12.96 1.40
C ALA A 382 -10.30 -12.58 -0.01
N GLY A 383 -11.23 -12.22 -0.90
CA GLY A 383 -10.84 -11.85 -2.25
C GLY A 383 -11.92 -11.13 -3.02
N GLU A 384 -11.49 -10.36 -4.00
CA GLU A 384 -12.34 -9.54 -4.86
C GLU A 384 -11.81 -9.51 -6.29
N LEU A 385 -12.71 -9.28 -7.24
CA LEU A 385 -12.39 -8.99 -8.63
C LEU A 385 -12.23 -7.47 -8.79
N ARG A 386 -11.03 -7.03 -9.22
CA ARG A 386 -10.67 -5.62 -9.33
C ARG A 386 -10.52 -5.19 -10.79
N ARG A 387 -10.84 -3.93 -11.07
CA ARG A 387 -10.58 -3.26 -12.35
C ARG A 387 -9.64 -2.08 -12.14
N TRP A 388 -8.62 -2.05 -12.97
CA TRP A 388 -7.52 -1.10 -12.91
C TRP A 388 -7.48 -0.26 -14.17
N THR A 389 -7.71 1.04 -14.04
CA THR A 389 -7.66 2.01 -15.13
C THR A 389 -6.81 3.21 -14.73
N HIS A 390 -6.53 4.10 -15.68
CA HIS A 390 -5.88 5.38 -15.42
C HIS A 390 -6.47 6.10 -14.20
N GLY A 391 -5.60 6.53 -13.28
CA GLY A 391 -5.98 7.19 -12.03
C GLY A 391 -6.12 6.26 -10.83
N HIS A 392 -6.13 4.93 -11.02
CA HIS A 392 -6.26 3.97 -9.91
C HIS A 392 -4.94 3.70 -9.18
N TYR A 393 -5.02 3.41 -7.87
CA TYR A 393 -3.89 3.13 -6.98
C TYR A 393 -4.32 2.50 -5.65
N THR A 394 -3.35 2.01 -4.88
CA THR A 394 -3.46 1.87 -3.42
C THR A 394 -2.25 2.53 -2.74
N LEU A 395 -2.38 2.85 -1.46
CA LEU A 395 -1.35 3.45 -0.62
C LEU A 395 -1.11 2.60 0.63
N VAL A 396 0.13 2.66 1.11
CA VAL A 396 0.50 2.14 2.43
C VAL A 396 -0.07 3.08 3.48
N HIS A 397 -0.74 2.52 4.49
CA HIS A 397 -1.37 3.33 5.53
C HIS A 397 -1.33 2.64 6.89
N ASP A 398 -1.30 3.43 7.95
CA ASP A 398 -1.06 2.94 9.31
C ASP A 398 -2.19 2.06 9.87
N SER A 399 -3.40 2.10 9.28
CA SER A 399 -4.49 1.19 9.63
C SER A 399 -4.43 -0.17 8.91
N GLN A 400 -3.38 -0.44 8.13
CA GLN A 400 -3.24 -1.70 7.41
C GLN A 400 -2.77 -2.76 8.40
N ALA A 401 -3.60 -3.79 8.58
CA ALA A 401 -3.25 -4.91 9.44
C ALA A 401 -2.02 -5.62 8.85
N THR A 402 -0.99 -5.80 9.67
CA THR A 402 0.17 -6.61 9.31
C THR A 402 0.03 -7.98 9.96
N GLU A 403 -0.29 -8.96 9.14
CA GLU A 403 -0.56 -10.34 9.52
C GLU A 403 0.11 -11.26 8.48
N PHE A 404 0.52 -12.45 8.94
CA PHE A 404 0.97 -13.51 8.05
C PHE A 404 -0.13 -13.88 7.08
N ALA A 405 0.17 -13.86 5.79
CA ALA A 405 -0.82 -14.09 4.75
C ALA A 405 -0.15 -14.44 3.41
N LEU A 406 -0.82 -15.31 2.65
CA LEU A 406 -0.47 -15.61 1.27
C LEU A 406 -1.32 -14.76 0.32
N ASP A 407 -0.68 -13.86 -0.41
CA ASP A 407 -1.34 -13.10 -1.47
C ASP A 407 -1.34 -13.87 -2.78
N LEU A 408 -2.48 -13.89 -3.45
CA LEU A 408 -2.68 -14.44 -4.78
C LEU A 408 -3.17 -13.33 -5.70
N LEU A 409 -2.43 -13.09 -6.78
CA LEU A 409 -2.79 -12.13 -7.82
C LEU A 409 -2.87 -12.86 -9.17
N PHE A 410 -4.05 -12.85 -9.79
CA PHE A 410 -4.25 -13.40 -11.12
C PHE A 410 -4.70 -12.32 -12.10
N PHE A 411 -3.85 -11.96 -13.06
CA PHE A 411 -4.09 -10.84 -13.97
C PHE A 411 -4.79 -11.28 -15.26
N CYS A 412 -5.65 -10.41 -15.77
CA CYS A 412 -6.44 -10.63 -16.98
C CYS A 412 -6.47 -9.38 -17.87
N GLY A 413 -6.26 -9.58 -19.17
CA GLY A 413 -6.41 -8.52 -20.17
C GLY A 413 -5.41 -7.38 -20.02
N CYS A 414 -4.18 -7.69 -19.59
CA CYS A 414 -3.01 -6.82 -19.52
C CYS A 414 -1.99 -7.06 -20.65
N GLU A 415 -2.41 -7.63 -21.79
CA GLU A 415 -1.59 -7.68 -23.03
C GLU A 415 -0.89 -6.34 -23.33
N ASP A 416 0.42 -6.40 -23.60
CA ASP A 416 1.28 -5.25 -23.86
C ASP A 416 1.29 -4.16 -22.76
N TRP A 417 1.06 -4.54 -21.49
CA TRP A 417 1.16 -3.60 -20.37
C TRP A 417 2.62 -3.24 -20.07
N ASP A 418 2.95 -1.97 -20.15
CA ASP A 418 4.28 -1.45 -19.87
C ASP A 418 4.42 -1.11 -18.37
N PRO A 419 5.46 -1.55 -17.66
CA PRO A 419 5.72 -1.16 -16.28
C PRO A 419 5.77 0.37 -16.07
N GLU A 420 6.15 1.16 -17.10
CA GLU A 420 6.11 2.62 -17.04
C GLU A 420 4.70 3.19 -16.84
N TYR A 421 3.65 2.42 -17.14
CA TYR A 421 2.26 2.84 -16.93
C TYR A 421 1.85 2.83 -15.46
N GLY A 422 2.62 2.16 -14.59
CA GLY A 422 2.21 1.83 -13.23
C GLY A 422 1.32 0.59 -13.19
N GLY A 423 0.53 0.43 -12.13
CA GLY A 423 -0.38 -0.71 -11.95
C GLY A 423 0.29 -2.00 -11.48
N PHE A 424 1.62 -2.02 -11.36
CA PHE A 424 2.33 -3.12 -10.70
C PHE A 424 2.10 -3.10 -9.19
N THR A 425 2.15 -4.27 -8.57
CA THR A 425 2.09 -4.42 -7.10
C THR A 425 3.53 -4.46 -6.57
N SER A 426 3.87 -3.54 -5.69
CA SER A 426 5.17 -3.48 -5.01
C SER A 426 5.01 -3.90 -3.55
N TYR A 427 5.95 -4.70 -3.07
CA TYR A 427 6.08 -5.15 -1.68
C TYR A 427 7.31 -4.47 -1.07
N ILE A 428 7.13 -3.91 0.12
CA ILE A 428 8.17 -3.12 0.80
C ILE A 428 8.29 -3.54 2.26
N ALA A 429 9.47 -3.38 2.83
CA ALA A 429 9.70 -3.55 4.26
C ALA A 429 9.08 -2.38 5.05
N LYS A 430 8.44 -2.68 6.18
CA LYS A 430 7.72 -1.70 6.99
C LYS A 430 8.68 -0.72 7.64
N GLY A 431 8.49 0.56 7.37
CA GLY A 431 9.31 1.63 7.93
C GLY A 431 10.65 1.82 7.22
N GLU A 432 10.87 1.13 6.09
CA GLU A 432 12.08 1.24 5.28
C GLU A 432 11.73 1.70 3.85
N ASP A 433 12.72 2.26 3.16
CA ASP A 433 12.61 2.64 1.74
C ASP A 433 12.99 1.46 0.79
N GLU A 434 13.11 0.24 1.32
CA GLU A 434 13.53 -0.95 0.58
C GLU A 434 12.35 -1.64 -0.11
N GLU A 435 12.41 -1.70 -1.44
CA GLU A 435 11.50 -2.50 -2.27
C GLU A 435 12.00 -3.96 -2.31
N LEU A 436 11.18 -4.87 -1.77
CA LEU A 436 11.49 -6.29 -1.68
C LEU A 436 11.15 -7.02 -2.98
N LEU A 437 9.99 -6.71 -3.57
CA LEU A 437 9.47 -7.40 -4.75
C LEU A 437 8.52 -6.50 -5.55
N THR A 438 8.59 -6.61 -6.88
CA THR A 438 7.60 -6.00 -7.78
C THR A 438 6.95 -7.07 -8.66
N VAL A 439 5.62 -7.16 -8.60
CA VAL A 439 4.79 -8.02 -9.45
C VAL A 439 4.13 -7.19 -10.54
N ASN A 440 4.55 -7.43 -11.79
CA ASN A 440 4.02 -6.75 -12.97
C ASN A 440 2.76 -7.47 -13.50
N PRO A 441 1.76 -6.74 -14.02
CA PRO A 441 0.61 -7.36 -14.68
C PRO A 441 1.05 -8.15 -15.92
N GLU A 442 0.85 -9.47 -15.90
CA GLU A 442 1.13 -10.36 -17.03
C GLU A 442 -0.04 -11.31 -17.26
N ASP A 443 -0.44 -11.47 -18.52
CA ASP A 443 -1.62 -12.24 -18.92
C ASP A 443 -1.53 -13.71 -18.50
N ASN A 444 -2.62 -14.25 -17.96
CA ASN A 444 -2.73 -15.66 -17.54
C ASN A 444 -1.61 -16.09 -16.57
N CYS A 445 -1.10 -15.16 -15.77
CA CYS A 445 -0.07 -15.43 -14.76
C CYS A 445 -0.67 -15.34 -13.35
N LEU A 446 -0.33 -16.32 -12.52
CA LEU A 446 -0.65 -16.37 -11.10
C LEU A 446 0.60 -16.00 -10.30
N ALA A 447 0.59 -14.87 -9.61
CA ALA A 447 1.62 -14.53 -8.64
C ALA A 447 1.16 -14.94 -7.24
N LEU A 448 2.02 -15.66 -6.53
CA LEU A 448 1.88 -15.98 -5.12
C LEU A 448 2.99 -15.28 -4.35
N VAL A 449 2.64 -14.57 -3.28
CA VAL A 449 3.62 -13.87 -2.43
C VAL A 449 3.22 -14.07 -0.98
N TYR A 450 4.11 -14.66 -0.18
CA TYR A 450 3.92 -14.76 1.26
C TYR A 450 4.40 -13.49 1.95
N ARG A 451 3.56 -12.92 2.80
CA ARG A 451 3.87 -11.74 3.60
C ARG A 451 3.94 -12.08 5.07
N ASP A 452 4.90 -11.48 5.75
CA ASP A 452 4.99 -11.45 7.21
C ASP A 452 4.36 -10.17 7.82
N LYS A 453 4.61 -9.95 9.11
CA LYS A 453 4.10 -8.78 9.85
C LYS A 453 4.88 -7.48 9.59
N GLU A 454 6.00 -7.56 8.90
CA GLU A 454 6.85 -6.42 8.55
C GLU A 454 6.83 -6.14 7.05
N THR A 455 6.00 -6.85 6.27
CA THR A 455 5.85 -6.64 4.83
C THR A 455 4.55 -5.90 4.50
N MET A 456 4.68 -4.78 3.80
CA MET A 456 3.57 -3.98 3.28
C MET A 456 3.51 -4.10 1.76
N LYS A 457 2.36 -3.77 1.17
CA LYS A 457 2.21 -3.75 -0.29
C LYS A 457 1.34 -2.61 -0.77
N PHE A 458 1.54 -2.20 -2.01
CA PHE A 458 0.67 -1.26 -2.71
C PHE A 458 0.65 -1.51 -4.22
N VAL A 459 -0.41 -1.05 -4.89
CA VAL A 459 -0.51 -1.00 -6.35
C VAL A 459 -0.16 0.41 -6.81
N LYS A 460 0.91 0.53 -7.61
CA LYS A 460 1.40 1.83 -8.04
C LYS A 460 0.38 2.54 -8.94
N TYR A 461 0.23 3.84 -8.75
CA TYR A 461 -0.63 4.71 -9.55
C TYR A 461 -0.51 4.51 -11.06
N ILE A 462 -1.65 4.32 -11.72
CA ILE A 462 -1.72 4.13 -13.18
C ILE A 462 -1.79 5.48 -13.88
N ASN A 463 -0.69 5.87 -14.50
CA ASN A 463 -0.54 7.19 -15.11
C ASN A 463 -1.10 7.25 -16.55
N HIS A 464 -1.11 8.45 -17.12
CA HIS A 464 -1.73 8.77 -18.41
C HIS A 464 -1.07 8.06 -19.60
N ARG A 465 0.18 7.57 -19.46
CA ARG A 465 0.82 6.75 -20.51
C ARG A 465 0.05 5.47 -20.79
N SER A 466 -0.69 4.95 -19.81
CA SER A 466 -1.56 3.77 -19.99
C SER A 466 -2.57 3.96 -21.13
N LEU A 467 -2.99 5.19 -21.43
CA LEU A 467 -3.92 5.47 -22.54
C LEU A 467 -3.30 5.22 -23.92
N ALA A 468 -1.97 5.15 -24.04
CA ALA A 468 -1.30 4.74 -25.28
C ALA A 468 -1.73 3.34 -25.73
N ARG A 469 -2.18 2.50 -24.78
CA ARG A 469 -2.71 1.16 -25.04
C ARG A 469 -3.99 1.17 -25.88
N LEU A 470 -4.80 2.23 -25.81
CA LEU A 470 -6.00 2.38 -26.63
C LEU A 470 -5.69 2.39 -28.14
N ASN A 471 -4.45 2.71 -28.54
CA ASN A 471 -4.03 2.64 -29.94
C ASN A 471 -3.96 1.19 -30.45
N LYS A 472 -3.64 0.23 -29.59
CA LYS A 472 -3.56 -1.20 -29.91
C LYS A 472 -4.87 -1.92 -29.58
N HIS A 473 -5.49 -1.58 -28.45
CA HIS A 473 -6.71 -2.21 -27.92
C HIS A 473 -7.77 -1.14 -27.62
N PRO A 474 -8.53 -0.66 -28.63
CA PRO A 474 -9.43 0.50 -28.48
C PRO A 474 -10.59 0.30 -27.51
N ASN A 475 -10.92 -0.95 -27.17
CA ASN A 475 -12.02 -1.29 -26.26
C ASN A 475 -11.54 -1.56 -24.82
N ARG A 476 -10.22 -1.54 -24.54
CA ARG A 476 -9.65 -1.86 -23.22
C ARG A 476 -8.98 -0.63 -22.61
N THR A 477 -9.62 -0.06 -21.58
CA THR A 477 -9.15 1.15 -20.87
C THR A 477 -8.26 0.85 -19.66
N GLY A 478 -7.79 -0.40 -19.53
CA GLY A 478 -7.13 -0.90 -18.32
C GLY A 478 -7.01 -2.42 -18.32
N PHE A 479 -6.82 -3.01 -17.16
CA PHE A 479 -6.79 -4.47 -16.96
C PHE A 479 -7.62 -4.88 -15.73
N TRP A 480 -7.76 -6.18 -15.53
CA TRP A 480 -8.44 -6.75 -14.38
C TRP A 480 -7.52 -7.68 -13.61
N ASP A 481 -7.77 -7.85 -12.33
CA ASP A 481 -7.18 -8.94 -11.57
C ASP A 481 -8.16 -9.57 -10.59
N PHE A 482 -7.90 -10.82 -10.26
CA PHE A 482 -8.49 -11.46 -9.09
C PHE A 482 -7.44 -11.40 -7.98
N SER A 483 -7.76 -10.68 -6.91
CA SER A 483 -6.88 -10.51 -5.78
C SER A 483 -7.46 -11.23 -4.58
N PHE A 484 -6.76 -12.26 -4.12
CA PHE A 484 -7.12 -13.08 -2.98
C PHE A 484 -6.01 -13.06 -1.94
N VAL A 485 -6.40 -13.22 -0.69
CA VAL A 485 -5.50 -13.35 0.46
C VAL A 485 -5.95 -14.55 1.26
N TYR A 486 -5.03 -15.47 1.52
CA TYR A 486 -5.26 -16.69 2.30
C TYR A 486 -4.52 -16.60 3.63
N TYR A 487 -5.14 -17.17 4.65
CA TYR A 487 -4.68 -17.19 6.03
C TYR A 487 -4.75 -18.63 6.55
N GLU A 488 -3.73 -19.08 7.27
CA GLU A 488 -3.68 -20.38 7.95
C GLU A 488 -4.68 -20.49 9.10
#